data_AF-A0AAV7LQJ5-F1
#
_entry.id   AF-A0AAV7LQJ5-F1
#
_cell.length_a   1.000
_cell.length_b   1.000
_cell.length_c   1.000
_cell.angle_alpha   90.00
_cell.angle_beta   90.00
_cell.angle_gamma   90.00
#
_symmetry.space_group_name_H-M   'P 1'
#
loop_
_entity.id
_entity.type
_entity.pdbx_description
1 polymer ?
#
loop_
_entity_poly.entity_id
_entity_poly.type
_entity_poly.pdbx_seq_one_letter_code
_entity_poly.pdbx_strand_id
1 'polypeptide(L)'
;MAGMGEVTTMDRILQEITAVSRRLEEMDLAITSVTSETKSMRLYIAGIQSRVTLNGAVEGHMHTVLDKDKELGFLRSKLTDLEDRSQSDNICLFGFLEQAEGTDIPSFLRTVLTQLTETVFDPPLELQRAHRLGPRRKVGSSKPRPIIACLLRHEQVRQLLMVAFARGLFKTNGYEIRIPGEFSRESHERRKGLLALRPKLRQLEVKYGLFDPARLWTTKNGVSKNVYDPEDLRLYLDNLQSLSMDTTDYDHPLSASCDNRDTSLPSLEQEGTDRSTPTFVPAAGSPMCASAASERSQELESELETSQRGQELNTVASPPEVEQSRSAYDTPSEGLILLRSSKHTEE
;
A
#
# COMPACT_ATOMS: atom_id res chain seq x y z
N MET A 1 -8.84 67.49 -85.99
CA MET A 1 -8.32 66.26 -86.60
C MET A 1 -7.17 65.76 -85.75
N ALA A 2 -7.21 64.48 -85.41
CA ALA A 2 -6.35 63.82 -84.45
C ALA A 2 -4.97 63.52 -85.05
N GLY A 3 -3.91 63.90 -84.33
CA GLY A 3 -2.54 63.42 -84.56
C GLY A 3 -2.25 62.27 -83.59
N MET A 4 -2.63 61.06 -83.97
CA MET A 4 -2.04 59.82 -83.46
C MET A 4 -0.60 59.79 -84.03
N GLY A 5 0.51 59.59 -83.31
CA GLY A 5 0.75 58.71 -82.17
C GLY A 5 1.78 57.65 -82.59
N GLU A 6 2.98 58.03 -83.01
CA GLU A 6 4.11 57.09 -83.13
C GLU A 6 4.94 57.17 -81.84
N VAL A 7 4.47 56.45 -80.83
CA VAL A 7 5.33 56.02 -79.74
C VAL A 7 6.42 55.17 -80.38
N THR A 8 7.66 55.64 -80.36
CA THR A 8 8.78 54.88 -80.91
C THR A 8 8.90 53.57 -80.12
N THR A 9 9.17 52.46 -80.81
CA THR A 9 9.28 51.12 -80.19
C THR A 9 10.25 51.10 -79.00
N MET A 10 11.26 51.96 -79.04
CA MET A 10 12.25 52.18 -77.97
C MET A 10 11.62 52.71 -76.66
N ASP A 11 10.70 53.68 -76.74
CA ASP A 11 10.06 54.28 -75.56
C ASP A 11 9.17 53.27 -74.83
N ARG A 12 8.50 52.40 -75.58
CA ARG A 12 7.70 51.30 -75.02
C ARG A 12 8.56 50.29 -74.27
N ILE A 13 9.73 49.96 -74.82
CA ILE A 13 10.70 49.06 -74.17
C ILE A 13 11.23 49.68 -72.87
N LEU A 14 11.57 50.99 -72.86
CA LEU A 14 12.03 51.67 -71.65
C LEU A 14 10.93 51.77 -70.57
N GLN A 15 9.68 51.97 -70.96
CA GLN A 15 8.55 51.96 -70.05
C GLN A 15 8.30 50.56 -69.44
N GLU A 16 8.48 49.49 -70.23
CA GLU A 16 8.39 48.12 -69.72
C GLU A 16 9.57 47.77 -68.78
N ILE A 17 10.80 48.19 -69.11
CA ILE A 17 11.98 47.99 -68.24
C ILE A 17 11.79 48.69 -66.89
N THR A 18 11.34 49.96 -66.89
CA THR A 18 11.10 50.71 -65.65
C THR A 18 9.95 50.11 -64.83
N ALA A 19 8.90 49.61 -65.48
CA ALA A 19 7.83 48.88 -64.81
C ALA A 19 8.30 47.56 -64.19
N VAL A 20 9.19 46.83 -64.87
CA VAL A 20 9.82 45.61 -64.35
C VAL A 20 10.74 45.94 -63.17
N SER A 21 11.58 46.98 -63.26
CA SER A 21 12.45 47.43 -62.16
C SER A 21 11.63 47.77 -60.91
N ARG A 22 10.51 48.49 -61.05
CA ARG A 22 9.62 48.79 -59.92
C ARG A 22 9.02 47.52 -59.29
N ARG A 23 8.62 46.54 -60.11
CA ARG A 23 8.12 45.25 -59.60
C ARG A 23 9.20 44.45 -58.88
N LEU A 24 10.46 44.52 -59.33
CA LEU A 24 11.59 43.89 -58.64
C LEU A 24 11.84 44.53 -57.26
N GLU A 25 11.75 45.85 -57.15
CA GLU A 25 11.86 46.55 -55.86
C GLU A 25 10.70 46.20 -54.90
N GLU A 26 9.47 46.16 -55.42
CA GLU A 26 8.28 45.70 -54.66
C GLU A 26 8.45 44.25 -54.18
N MET A 27 9.02 43.37 -55.03
CA MET A 27 9.34 42.00 -54.67
C MET A 27 10.43 41.91 -53.60
N ASP A 28 11.49 42.70 -53.67
CA ASP A 28 12.55 42.71 -52.66
C ASP A 28 12.02 43.14 -51.28
N LEU A 29 11.11 44.12 -51.24
CA LEU A 29 10.41 44.51 -50.01
C LEU A 29 9.53 43.37 -49.47
N ALA A 30 8.80 42.68 -50.34
CA ALA A 30 8.00 41.53 -49.94
C ALA A 30 8.88 40.37 -49.41
N ILE A 31 10.00 40.09 -50.08
CA ILE A 31 10.96 39.06 -49.66
C ILE A 31 11.56 39.42 -48.30
N THR A 32 12.02 40.66 -48.10
CA THR A 32 12.58 41.08 -46.81
C THR A 32 11.54 40.96 -45.68
N SER A 33 10.29 41.34 -45.93
CA SER A 33 9.19 41.13 -44.98
C SER A 33 9.01 39.65 -44.61
N VAL A 34 8.87 38.76 -45.61
CA VAL A 34 8.74 37.31 -45.38
C VAL A 34 9.98 36.72 -44.68
N THR A 35 11.18 37.19 -45.00
CA THR A 35 12.40 36.73 -44.32
C THR A 35 12.43 37.14 -42.84
N SER A 36 11.82 38.28 -42.49
CA SER A 36 11.70 38.72 -41.10
C SER A 36 10.69 37.88 -40.32
N GLU A 37 9.52 37.61 -40.90
CA GLU A 37 8.49 36.75 -40.29
C GLU A 37 8.98 35.30 -40.13
N THR A 38 9.66 34.74 -41.13
CA THR A 38 10.24 33.39 -41.05
C THR A 38 11.34 33.28 -39.99
N LYS A 39 12.08 34.36 -39.69
CA LYS A 39 13.00 34.40 -38.54
C LYS A 39 12.24 34.36 -37.22
N SER A 40 11.18 35.16 -37.09
CA SER A 40 10.32 35.19 -35.90
C SER A 40 9.66 33.83 -35.64
N MET A 41 9.12 33.19 -36.69
CA MET A 41 8.55 31.85 -36.60
C MET A 41 9.58 30.80 -36.15
N ARG A 42 10.82 30.86 -36.65
CA ARG A 42 11.89 29.94 -36.23
C ARG A 42 12.20 30.07 -34.74
N LEU A 43 12.29 31.29 -34.22
CA LEU A 43 12.53 31.51 -32.78
C LEU A 43 11.37 30.96 -31.93
N TYR A 44 10.13 31.19 -32.38
CA TYR A 44 8.95 30.63 -31.71
C TYR A 44 8.95 29.10 -31.71
N ILE A 45 9.26 28.46 -32.84
CA ILE A 45 9.36 27.00 -32.95
C ILE A 45 10.47 26.46 -32.04
N ALA A 46 11.63 27.11 -31.99
CA ALA A 46 12.72 26.69 -31.08
C ALA A 46 12.29 26.75 -29.60
N GLY A 47 11.52 27.78 -29.22
CA GLY A 47 10.93 27.88 -27.89
C GLY A 47 9.95 26.74 -27.58
N ILE A 48 9.09 26.37 -28.55
CA ILE A 48 8.18 25.22 -28.41
C ILE A 48 8.96 23.92 -28.30
N GLN A 49 9.96 23.70 -29.15
CA GLN A 49 10.77 22.48 -29.13
C GLN A 49 11.44 22.29 -27.77
N SER A 50 12.01 23.35 -27.20
CA SER A 50 12.59 23.32 -25.85
C SER A 50 11.57 22.91 -24.79
N ARG A 51 10.35 23.47 -24.85
CA ARG A 51 9.26 23.08 -23.92
C ARG A 51 8.83 21.63 -24.09
N VAL A 52 8.74 21.13 -25.33
CA VAL A 52 8.39 19.73 -25.60
C VAL A 52 9.46 18.78 -25.07
N THR A 53 10.74 19.10 -25.24
CA THR A 53 11.84 18.32 -24.66
C THR A 53 11.78 18.28 -23.14
N LEU A 54 11.51 19.42 -22.49
CA LEU A 54 11.35 19.48 -21.03
C LEU A 54 10.15 18.65 -20.56
N ASN A 55 9.02 18.70 -21.27
CA ASN A 55 7.85 17.88 -20.95
C ASN A 55 8.15 16.38 -21.02
N GLY A 56 8.86 15.93 -22.07
CA GLY A 56 9.29 14.53 -22.17
C GLY A 56 10.22 14.11 -21.01
N ALA A 57 11.09 15.01 -20.55
CA ALA A 57 11.89 14.76 -19.37
C ALA A 57 11.02 14.64 -18.10
N VAL A 58 10.04 15.53 -17.90
CA VAL A 58 9.11 15.46 -16.76
C VAL A 58 8.32 14.15 -16.75
N GLU A 59 7.84 13.70 -17.90
CA GLU A 59 7.15 12.41 -18.04
C GLU A 59 8.07 11.24 -17.65
N GLY A 60 9.33 11.24 -18.11
CA GLY A 60 10.31 10.23 -17.70
C GLY A 60 10.59 10.22 -16.19
N HIS A 61 10.69 11.39 -15.57
CA HIS A 61 10.82 11.50 -14.11
C HIS A 61 9.56 11.00 -13.40
N MET A 62 8.37 11.30 -13.90
CA MET A 62 7.10 10.83 -13.34
C MET A 62 7.02 9.31 -13.36
N HIS A 63 7.38 8.66 -14.47
CA HIS A 63 7.48 7.19 -14.52
C HIS A 63 8.46 6.63 -13.50
N THR A 64 9.63 7.26 -13.38
CA THR A 64 10.66 6.84 -12.40
C THR A 64 10.15 6.97 -10.97
N VAL A 65 9.44 8.05 -10.64
CA VAL A 65 8.83 8.26 -9.31
C VAL A 65 7.78 7.18 -9.03
N LEU A 66 6.89 6.89 -9.98
CA LEU A 66 5.88 5.85 -9.83
C LEU A 66 6.50 4.46 -9.61
N ASP A 67 7.58 4.13 -10.32
CA ASP A 67 8.26 2.85 -10.15
C ASP A 67 8.98 2.76 -8.80
N LYS A 68 9.58 3.87 -8.35
CA LYS A 68 10.16 3.95 -7.01
C LYS A 68 9.11 3.86 -5.91
N ASP A 69 7.93 4.46 -6.09
CA ASP A 69 6.83 4.35 -5.13
C ASP A 69 6.32 2.91 -5.00
N LYS A 70 6.23 2.17 -6.12
CA LYS A 70 5.91 0.74 -6.10
C LYS A 70 6.97 -0.07 -5.35
N GLU A 71 8.25 0.20 -5.63
CA GLU A 71 9.37 -0.47 -4.96
C GLU A 71 9.37 -0.19 -3.45
N LEU A 72 9.15 1.07 -3.05
CA LEU A 72 9.01 1.45 -1.64
C LEU A 72 7.83 0.76 -0.97
N GLY A 73 6.69 0.65 -1.65
CA GLY A 73 5.53 -0.10 -1.16
C GLY A 73 5.82 -1.59 -0.94
N PHE A 74 6.53 -2.21 -1.88
CA PHE A 74 6.97 -3.59 -1.77
C PHE A 74 7.95 -3.80 -0.60
N LEU A 75 8.95 -2.93 -0.47
CA LEU A 75 9.94 -3.00 0.60
C LEU A 75 9.31 -2.80 1.98
N ARG A 76 8.39 -1.84 2.13
CA ARG A 76 7.62 -1.64 3.38
C ARG A 76 6.84 -2.90 3.75
N SER A 77 6.13 -3.48 2.78
CA SER A 77 5.37 -4.71 3.00
C SER A 77 6.27 -5.87 3.45
N LYS A 78 7.45 -6.00 2.85
CA LYS A 78 8.44 -7.01 3.22
C LYS A 78 9.03 -6.79 4.61
N LEU A 79 9.36 -5.54 4.97
CA LEU A 79 9.84 -5.20 6.31
C LEU A 79 8.80 -5.54 7.38
N THR A 80 7.55 -5.19 7.13
CA THR A 80 6.45 -5.49 8.05
C THR A 80 6.21 -6.98 8.24
N ASP A 81 6.27 -7.77 7.16
CA ASP A 81 6.18 -9.24 7.26
C ASP A 81 7.35 -9.84 8.06
N LEU A 82 8.58 -9.33 7.87
CA LEU A 82 9.74 -9.77 8.65
C LEU A 82 9.62 -9.41 10.13
N GLU A 83 9.16 -8.19 10.44
CA GLU A 83 8.93 -7.75 11.81
C GLU A 83 7.84 -8.60 12.49
N ASP A 84 6.71 -8.84 11.82
CA ASP A 84 5.62 -9.64 12.36
C ASP A 84 6.06 -11.09 12.62
N ARG A 85 6.84 -11.70 11.72
CA ARG A 85 7.39 -13.05 11.94
C ARG A 85 8.40 -13.08 13.07
N SER A 86 9.22 -12.03 13.23
CA SER A 86 10.13 -11.93 14.37
C SER A 86 9.41 -11.73 15.70
N GLN A 87 8.16 -11.25 15.67
CA GLN A 87 7.35 -10.97 16.85
C GLN A 87 6.27 -12.03 17.11
N SER A 88 6.06 -12.98 16.20
CA SER A 88 5.00 -14.00 16.30
C SER A 88 5.15 -14.92 17.51
N ASP A 89 6.36 -15.02 18.05
CA ASP A 89 6.67 -15.81 19.24
C ASP A 89 6.61 -14.99 20.54
N ASN A 90 6.34 -13.69 20.42
CA ASN A 90 6.21 -12.77 21.54
C ASN A 90 4.75 -12.61 21.98
N ILE A 91 4.55 -12.53 23.28
CA ILE A 91 3.32 -12.10 23.93
C ILE A 91 3.59 -10.85 24.76
N CYS A 92 2.59 -9.99 24.86
CA CYS A 92 2.66 -8.79 25.68
C CYS A 92 1.67 -8.92 26.85
N LEU A 93 2.14 -8.66 28.06
CA LEU A 93 1.39 -8.83 29.29
C LEU A 93 1.17 -7.48 29.96
N PHE A 94 -0.10 -7.07 30.05
CA PHE A 94 -0.50 -5.84 30.71
C PHE A 94 -1.15 -6.13 32.07
N GLY A 95 -0.95 -5.25 33.04
CA GLY A 95 -1.66 -5.30 34.33
C GLY A 95 -0.89 -5.89 35.50
N PHE A 96 0.26 -6.54 35.26
CA PHE A 96 1.13 -7.02 36.35
C PHE A 96 1.73 -5.86 37.14
N LEU A 97 1.54 -5.84 38.45
CA LEU A 97 2.16 -4.84 39.35
C LEU A 97 3.68 -4.87 39.23
N GLU A 98 4.33 -3.69 39.31
CA GLU A 98 5.79 -3.61 39.29
C GLU A 98 6.39 -4.40 40.46
N GLN A 99 7.44 -5.19 40.20
CA GLN A 99 8.18 -6.01 41.17
C GLN A 99 7.44 -7.25 41.69
N ALA A 100 6.22 -7.53 41.22
CA ALA A 100 5.53 -8.78 41.54
C ALA A 100 6.23 -10.02 40.97
N GLU A 101 7.00 -9.83 39.89
CA GLU A 101 7.78 -10.85 39.19
C GLU A 101 8.99 -11.37 39.97
N GLY A 102 9.47 -10.63 40.98
CA GLY A 102 10.74 -10.93 41.64
C GLY A 102 11.95 -10.72 40.72
N THR A 103 12.99 -11.56 40.89
CA THR A 103 14.25 -11.48 40.14
C THR A 103 14.22 -12.25 38.82
N ASP A 104 13.43 -13.32 38.73
CA ASP A 104 13.36 -14.22 37.57
C ASP A 104 11.97 -14.17 36.91
N ILE A 105 11.85 -13.27 35.93
CA ILE A 105 10.60 -13.04 35.19
C ILE A 105 10.16 -14.29 34.42
N PRO A 106 11.03 -14.99 33.67
CA PRO A 106 10.65 -16.23 32.99
C PRO A 106 9.99 -17.27 33.92
N SER A 107 10.62 -17.59 35.06
CA SER A 107 10.07 -18.60 35.98
C SER A 107 8.75 -18.16 36.60
N PHE A 108 8.64 -16.89 37.00
CA PHE A 108 7.38 -16.30 37.47
C PHE A 108 6.26 -16.47 36.43
N LEU A 109 6.54 -16.13 35.17
CA LEU A 109 5.56 -16.23 34.10
C LEU A 109 5.16 -17.68 33.79
N ARG A 110 6.07 -18.65 33.89
CA ARG A 110 5.71 -20.08 33.70
C ARG A 110 4.62 -20.52 34.67
N THR A 111 4.80 -20.20 35.95
CA THR A 111 3.83 -20.55 36.99
C THR A 111 2.54 -19.78 36.81
N VAL A 112 2.63 -18.46 36.65
CA VAL A 112 1.45 -17.60 36.60
C VAL A 112 0.63 -17.83 35.35
N LEU A 113 1.24 -17.93 34.16
CA LEU A 113 0.47 -18.14 32.93
C LEU A 113 -0.27 -19.47 32.97
N THR A 114 0.39 -20.55 33.39
CA THR A 114 -0.24 -21.87 33.56
C THR A 114 -1.43 -21.82 34.53
N GLN A 115 -1.31 -21.08 35.64
CA GLN A 115 -2.41 -20.89 36.59
C GLN A 115 -3.54 -20.01 36.04
N LEU A 116 -3.22 -18.92 35.33
CA LEU A 116 -4.19 -17.97 34.80
C LEU A 116 -5.03 -18.56 33.66
N THR A 117 -4.38 -19.32 32.79
CA THR A 117 -5.07 -19.94 31.65
C THR A 117 -5.68 -21.28 31.98
N GLU A 118 -5.33 -21.87 33.14
CA GLU A 118 -5.73 -23.22 33.55
C GLU A 118 -5.42 -24.27 32.46
N THR A 119 -4.41 -23.99 31.64
CA THR A 119 -3.99 -24.85 30.54
C THR A 119 -2.80 -25.68 30.98
N VAL A 120 -2.90 -26.99 30.78
CA VAL A 120 -1.77 -27.90 30.91
C VAL A 120 -1.00 -27.86 29.59
N PHE A 121 0.22 -27.35 29.62
CA PHE A 121 1.12 -27.36 28.47
C PHE A 121 1.96 -28.64 28.48
N ASP A 122 1.95 -29.37 27.36
CA ASP A 122 2.84 -30.52 27.12
C ASP A 122 3.61 -30.28 25.81
N PRO A 123 4.93 -30.02 25.85
CA PRO A 123 5.78 -29.94 27.03
C PRO A 123 5.48 -28.66 27.85
N PRO A 124 6.03 -28.53 29.09
CA PRO A 124 5.82 -27.37 29.94
C PRO A 124 6.08 -26.04 29.22
N LEU A 125 5.49 -24.95 29.72
CA LEU A 125 5.62 -23.63 29.11
C LEU A 125 7.09 -23.19 29.09
N GLU A 126 7.64 -22.96 27.90
CA GLU A 126 9.04 -22.59 27.71
C GLU A 126 9.17 -21.16 27.22
N LEU A 127 9.84 -20.34 28.02
CA LEU A 127 10.16 -18.95 27.70
C LEU A 127 11.66 -18.84 27.40
N GLN A 128 11.99 -18.22 26.28
CA GLN A 128 13.36 -17.88 25.89
C GLN A 128 13.84 -16.63 26.62
N ARG A 129 12.98 -15.60 26.72
CA ARG A 129 13.29 -14.31 27.35
C ARG A 129 12.02 -13.64 27.86
N ALA A 130 12.11 -12.89 28.95
CA ALA A 130 11.03 -12.04 29.42
C ALA A 130 11.58 -10.80 30.14
N HIS A 131 11.02 -9.63 29.84
CA HIS A 131 11.46 -8.37 30.43
C HIS A 131 10.35 -7.29 30.41
N ARG A 132 10.48 -6.28 31.28
CA ARG A 132 9.58 -5.11 31.31
C ARG A 132 9.99 -4.08 30.25
N LEU A 133 9.02 -3.47 29.57
CA LEU A 133 9.28 -2.42 28.58
C LEU A 133 9.41 -1.03 29.18
N GLY A 134 10.42 -0.28 28.76
CA GLY A 134 10.61 1.13 29.10
C GLY A 134 11.29 1.38 30.46
N PRO A 135 11.50 2.66 30.83
CA PRO A 135 12.26 3.04 32.02
C PRO A 135 11.54 2.63 33.31
N ARG A 136 12.30 2.22 34.34
CA ARG A 136 11.76 1.74 35.62
C ARG A 136 10.77 2.73 36.24
N ARG A 137 9.59 2.24 36.62
CA ARG A 137 8.57 3.02 37.34
C ARG A 137 8.60 2.71 38.84
N LYS A 138 8.09 3.65 39.64
CA LYS A 138 7.91 3.45 41.09
C LYS A 138 6.82 2.40 41.35
N VAL A 139 6.97 1.65 42.42
CA VAL A 139 5.94 0.72 42.93
C VAL A 139 4.68 1.52 43.24
N GLY A 140 3.51 0.99 42.89
CA GLY A 140 2.23 1.69 43.05
C GLY A 140 1.92 2.70 41.95
N SER A 141 2.69 2.75 40.86
CA SER A 141 2.32 3.49 39.65
C SER A 141 0.93 3.07 39.17
N SER A 142 0.07 4.06 38.85
CA SER A 142 -1.27 3.84 38.29
C SER A 142 -1.26 3.06 36.97
N LYS A 143 -0.11 3.05 36.27
CA LYS A 143 0.11 2.31 35.04
C LYS A 143 1.39 1.47 35.17
N PRO A 144 1.32 0.18 35.52
CA PRO A 144 2.49 -0.70 35.49
C PRO A 144 3.02 -0.82 34.06
N ARG A 145 4.33 -1.11 33.90
CA ARG A 145 4.91 -1.37 32.58
C ARG A 145 4.45 -2.72 32.03
N PRO A 146 4.25 -2.87 30.72
CA PRO A 146 4.00 -4.20 30.16
C PRO A 146 5.25 -5.09 30.26
N ILE A 147 5.04 -6.40 30.37
CA ILE A 147 6.09 -7.41 30.22
C ILE A 147 5.98 -7.97 28.80
N ILE A 148 7.07 -7.99 28.05
CA ILE A 148 7.16 -8.80 26.83
C ILE A 148 7.87 -10.11 27.16
N ALA A 149 7.26 -11.21 26.74
CA ALA A 149 7.81 -12.54 26.85
C ALA A 149 7.87 -13.21 25.48
N CYS A 150 9.02 -13.79 25.15
CA CYS A 150 9.22 -14.61 23.96
C CYS A 150 9.19 -16.07 24.37
N LEU A 151 8.28 -16.84 23.77
CA LEU A 151 8.18 -18.27 23.99
C LEU A 151 9.10 -19.00 23.02
N LEU A 152 9.51 -20.21 23.39
CA LEU A 152 10.36 -21.04 22.53
C LEU A 152 9.53 -21.78 21.45
N ARG A 153 8.26 -22.07 21.75
CA ARG A 153 7.35 -22.80 20.86
C ARG A 153 6.20 -21.91 20.41
N HIS A 154 6.10 -21.68 19.11
CA HIS A 154 5.01 -20.91 18.50
C HIS A 154 3.61 -21.48 18.82
N GLU A 155 3.49 -22.81 18.92
CA GLU A 155 2.23 -23.47 19.26
C GLU A 155 1.70 -23.06 20.64
N GLN A 156 2.60 -22.90 21.62
CA GLN A 156 2.24 -22.46 22.97
C GLN A 156 1.75 -21.01 22.97
N VAL A 157 2.32 -20.14 22.11
CA VAL A 157 1.84 -18.76 21.91
C VAL A 157 0.42 -18.78 21.39
N ARG A 158 0.16 -19.54 20.33
CA ARG A 158 -1.17 -19.65 19.73
C ARG A 158 -2.21 -20.18 20.74
N GLN A 159 -1.88 -21.20 21.52
CA GLN A 159 -2.75 -21.71 22.58
C GLN A 159 -3.05 -20.64 23.63
N LEU A 160 -2.03 -19.94 24.11
CA LEU A 160 -2.17 -18.90 25.13
C LEU A 160 -3.04 -17.74 24.62
N LEU A 161 -2.80 -17.27 23.39
CA LEU A 161 -3.58 -16.19 22.76
C LEU A 161 -5.02 -16.62 22.50
N MET A 162 -5.27 -17.87 22.14
CA MET A 162 -6.63 -18.39 21.98
C MET A 162 -7.40 -18.38 23.30
N VAL A 163 -6.77 -18.84 24.40
CA VAL A 163 -7.39 -18.80 25.73
C VAL A 163 -7.59 -17.36 26.20
N ALA A 164 -6.61 -16.48 25.98
CA ALA A 164 -6.72 -15.07 26.29
C ALA A 164 -7.83 -14.38 25.50
N PHE A 165 -8.02 -14.74 24.23
CA PHE A 165 -9.10 -14.21 23.41
C PHE A 165 -10.47 -14.71 23.90
N ALA A 166 -10.60 -15.98 24.25
CA ALA A 166 -11.84 -16.57 24.73
C ALA A 166 -12.27 -16.03 26.11
N ARG A 167 -11.32 -15.87 27.03
CA ARG A 167 -11.58 -15.34 28.39
C ARG A 167 -11.60 -13.81 28.43
N GLY A 168 -10.87 -13.16 27.53
CA GLY A 168 -10.70 -11.71 27.47
C GLY A 168 -9.80 -11.18 28.58
N LEU A 169 -10.40 -10.89 29.74
CA LEU A 169 -9.73 -10.23 30.87
C LEU A 169 -9.54 -11.22 32.02
N PHE A 170 -8.31 -11.44 32.44
CA PHE A 170 -8.03 -12.26 33.62
C PHE A 170 -8.06 -11.39 34.86
N LYS A 171 -8.87 -11.77 35.86
CA LYS A 171 -8.97 -11.07 37.14
C LYS A 171 -8.25 -11.90 38.20
N THR A 172 -7.18 -11.36 38.76
CA THR A 172 -6.33 -12.06 39.75
C THR A 172 -5.96 -11.11 40.86
N ASN A 173 -6.16 -11.51 42.13
CA ASN A 173 -5.72 -10.79 43.34
C ASN A 173 -5.70 -9.26 43.25
N GLY A 174 -6.79 -8.66 42.76
CA GLY A 174 -6.98 -7.21 42.69
C GLY A 174 -6.42 -6.50 41.44
N TYR A 175 -5.94 -7.22 40.44
CA TYR A 175 -5.47 -6.66 39.17
C TYR A 175 -6.07 -7.38 37.94
N GLU A 176 -6.18 -6.62 36.86
CA GLU A 176 -6.76 -7.05 35.59
C GLU A 176 -5.65 -7.25 34.55
N ILE A 177 -5.50 -8.48 34.06
CA ILE A 177 -4.42 -8.88 33.16
C ILE A 177 -4.97 -9.08 31.75
N ARG A 178 -4.25 -8.55 30.76
CA ARG A 178 -4.51 -8.78 29.33
C ARG A 178 -3.28 -9.36 28.67
N ILE A 179 -3.51 -10.31 27.76
CA ILE A 179 -2.46 -11.04 27.04
C ILE A 179 -2.72 -10.93 25.52
N PRO A 180 -2.46 -9.78 24.89
CA PRO A 180 -2.40 -9.68 23.43
C PRO A 180 -1.12 -10.31 22.85
N GLY A 181 -1.19 -10.68 21.58
CA GLY A 181 0.01 -10.95 20.76
C GLY A 181 0.75 -9.64 20.44
N GLU A 182 2.05 -9.75 20.20
CA GLU A 182 2.87 -8.64 19.74
C GLU A 182 2.83 -8.58 18.20
N PHE A 183 2.64 -7.38 17.64
CA PHE A 183 2.63 -7.15 16.20
C PHE A 183 3.48 -5.93 15.85
N SER A 184 3.95 -5.85 14.61
CA SER A 184 4.57 -4.64 14.09
C SER A 184 3.61 -3.46 14.20
N ARG A 185 4.18 -2.26 14.19
CA ARG A 185 3.39 -1.02 14.26
C ARG A 185 2.36 -0.97 13.13
N GLU A 186 2.76 -1.30 11.90
CA GLU A 186 1.88 -1.26 10.75
C GLU A 186 0.73 -2.28 10.88
N SER A 187 1.01 -3.50 11.32
CA SER A 187 -0.04 -4.49 11.59
C SER A 187 -0.98 -4.07 12.72
N HIS A 188 -0.47 -3.43 13.77
CA HIS A 188 -1.31 -2.81 14.80
C HIS A 188 -2.24 -1.72 14.24
N GLU A 189 -1.73 -0.84 13.38
CA GLU A 189 -2.52 0.22 12.75
C GLU A 189 -3.59 -0.36 11.80
N ARG A 190 -3.24 -1.35 10.99
CA ARG A 190 -4.20 -2.08 10.13
C ARG A 190 -5.28 -2.76 10.95
N ARG A 191 -4.91 -3.50 12.01
CA ARG A 191 -5.88 -4.10 12.94
C ARG A 191 -6.79 -3.02 13.51
N LYS A 192 -6.25 -1.91 14.02
CA LYS A 192 -7.05 -0.81 14.57
C LYS A 192 -8.06 -0.27 13.54
N GLY A 193 -7.65 -0.08 12.29
CA GLY A 193 -8.52 0.34 11.19
C GLY A 193 -9.65 -0.66 10.92
N LEU A 194 -9.33 -1.94 10.75
CA LEU A 194 -10.32 -3.00 10.54
C LEU A 194 -11.30 -3.11 11.72
N LEU A 195 -10.78 -3.01 12.95
CA LEU A 195 -11.56 -3.07 14.18
C LEU A 195 -12.52 -1.88 14.35
N ALA A 196 -12.15 -0.70 13.84
CA ALA A 196 -13.01 0.48 13.85
C ALA A 196 -14.30 0.29 13.03
N LEU A 197 -14.28 -0.61 12.03
CA LEU A 197 -15.41 -0.90 11.15
C LEU A 197 -16.35 -2.00 11.68
N ARG A 198 -16.06 -2.58 12.85
CA ARG A 198 -16.92 -3.58 13.51
C ARG A 198 -18.38 -3.15 13.69
N PRO A 199 -18.72 -1.88 14.07
CA PRO A 199 -20.11 -1.47 14.19
C PRO A 199 -20.89 -1.59 12.87
N LYS A 200 -20.29 -1.17 11.74
CA LYS A 200 -20.88 -1.31 10.41
C LYS A 200 -21.07 -2.78 10.02
N LEU A 201 -20.06 -3.62 10.28
CA LEU A 201 -20.16 -5.07 10.04
C LEU A 201 -21.34 -5.70 10.78
N ARG A 202 -21.55 -5.32 12.05
CA ARG A 202 -22.70 -5.79 12.84
C ARG A 202 -24.03 -5.27 12.30
N GLN A 203 -24.10 -4.01 11.89
CA GLN A 203 -25.31 -3.42 11.31
C GLN A 203 -25.73 -4.12 10.01
N LEU A 204 -24.76 -4.55 9.20
CA LEU A 204 -25.00 -5.25 7.93
C LEU A 204 -25.07 -6.78 8.09
N GLU A 205 -25.14 -7.28 9.33
CA GLU A 205 -25.19 -8.70 9.70
C GLU A 205 -24.07 -9.57 9.08
N VAL A 206 -22.91 -8.96 8.87
CA VAL A 206 -21.72 -9.65 8.35
C VAL A 206 -21.01 -10.35 9.50
N LYS A 207 -20.86 -11.67 9.41
CA LYS A 207 -20.03 -12.43 10.35
C LYS A 207 -18.57 -12.11 10.09
N TYR A 208 -17.76 -11.95 11.13
CA TYR A 208 -16.35 -11.62 10.95
C TYR A 208 -15.44 -12.23 12.02
N GLY A 209 -14.18 -12.42 11.66
CA GLY A 209 -13.10 -12.85 12.54
C GLY A 209 -11.78 -12.19 12.14
N LEU A 210 -10.98 -11.76 13.12
CA LEU A 210 -9.66 -11.17 12.87
C LEU A 210 -8.57 -12.20 13.16
N PHE A 211 -7.74 -12.46 12.18
CA PHE A 211 -6.59 -13.36 12.26
C PHE A 211 -5.29 -12.58 12.29
N ASP A 212 -4.28 -13.18 12.90
CA ASP A 212 -2.93 -12.65 12.89
C ASP A 212 -2.31 -12.70 11.48
N PRO A 213 -1.45 -11.73 11.13
CA PRO A 213 -1.15 -10.52 11.90
C PRO A 213 -2.23 -9.42 11.78
N ALA A 214 -2.91 -9.29 10.63
CA ALA A 214 -3.95 -8.27 10.43
C ALA A 214 -4.92 -8.64 9.29
N ARG A 215 -5.51 -9.84 9.31
CA ARG A 215 -6.44 -10.31 8.26
C ARG A 215 -7.85 -10.44 8.80
N LEU A 216 -8.79 -9.71 8.24
CA LEU A 216 -10.20 -9.84 8.59
C LEU A 216 -10.89 -10.80 7.62
N TRP A 217 -11.36 -11.93 8.13
CA TRP A 217 -12.31 -12.77 7.42
C TRP A 217 -13.71 -12.19 7.66
N THR A 218 -14.47 -11.97 6.59
CA THR A 218 -15.90 -11.64 6.60
C THR A 218 -16.73 -12.71 5.88
N THR A 219 -17.90 -13.08 6.39
CA THR A 219 -18.90 -13.92 5.71
C THR A 219 -20.25 -13.23 5.63
N LYS A 220 -20.81 -13.15 4.42
CA LYS A 220 -22.20 -12.73 4.17
C LYS A 220 -22.83 -13.68 3.16
N ASN A 221 -24.06 -14.15 3.42
CA ASN A 221 -24.81 -15.03 2.52
C ASN A 221 -24.04 -16.27 2.05
N GLY A 222 -23.25 -16.89 2.94
CA GLY A 222 -22.44 -18.08 2.62
C GLY A 222 -21.12 -17.78 1.89
N VAL A 223 -20.90 -16.56 1.41
CA VAL A 223 -19.65 -16.16 0.75
C VAL A 223 -18.69 -15.58 1.78
N SER A 224 -17.48 -16.15 1.85
CA SER A 224 -16.43 -15.70 2.76
C SER A 224 -15.31 -14.99 1.98
N LYS A 225 -14.84 -13.85 2.49
CA LYS A 225 -13.79 -13.03 1.90
C LYS A 225 -12.77 -12.63 2.96
N ASN A 226 -11.49 -12.64 2.60
CA ASN A 226 -10.42 -12.07 3.42
C ASN A 226 -10.13 -10.64 2.98
N VAL A 227 -10.02 -9.74 3.96
CA VAL A 227 -9.74 -8.33 3.76
C VAL A 227 -8.53 -7.94 4.61
N TYR A 228 -7.61 -7.19 4.00
CA TYR A 228 -6.33 -6.82 4.61
C TYR A 228 -6.28 -5.32 4.92
N ASP A 229 -6.78 -4.49 4.01
CA ASP A 229 -6.80 -3.04 4.15
C ASP A 229 -8.15 -2.56 4.75
N PRO A 230 -8.15 -1.67 5.76
CA PRO A 230 -9.36 -0.99 6.20
C PRO A 230 -10.12 -0.24 5.09
N GLU A 231 -9.45 0.33 4.09
CA GLU A 231 -10.15 1.05 3.00
C GLU A 231 -10.89 0.08 2.07
N ASP A 232 -10.27 -1.06 1.73
CA ASP A 232 -10.95 -2.13 0.98
C ASP A 232 -12.19 -2.65 1.73
N LEU A 233 -12.10 -2.77 3.05
CA LEU A 233 -13.22 -3.17 3.89
C LEU A 233 -14.33 -2.12 3.84
N ARG A 234 -13.97 -0.84 3.92
CA ARG A 234 -14.93 0.26 3.85
C ARG A 234 -15.68 0.25 2.53
N LEU A 235 -14.97 0.17 1.40
CA LEU A 235 -15.56 0.08 0.07
C LEU A 235 -16.48 -1.14 -0.06
N TYR A 236 -16.05 -2.30 0.45
CA TYR A 236 -16.87 -3.51 0.47
C TYR A 236 -18.19 -3.31 1.24
N LEU A 237 -18.13 -2.68 2.42
CA LEU A 237 -19.33 -2.44 3.25
C LEU A 237 -20.27 -1.42 2.62
N ASP A 238 -19.73 -0.36 2.02
CA ASP A 238 -20.53 0.67 1.38
C ASP A 238 -21.27 0.09 0.14
N ASN A 239 -20.61 -0.79 -0.63
CA ASN A 239 -21.25 -1.54 -1.72
C ASN A 239 -22.33 -2.53 -1.24
N LEU A 240 -22.14 -3.14 -0.07
CA LEU A 240 -23.17 -4.01 0.51
C LEU A 240 -24.39 -3.23 1.00
N GLN A 241 -24.20 -1.98 1.40
CA GLN A 241 -25.26 -1.10 1.85
C GLN A 241 -26.09 -0.59 0.66
N SER A 242 -25.45 -0.21 -0.44
CA SER A 242 -26.18 0.20 -1.65
C SER A 242 -27.07 -0.92 -2.20
N LEU A 243 -26.58 -2.16 -2.25
CA LEU A 243 -27.37 -3.33 -2.67
C LEU A 243 -28.60 -3.60 -1.81
N SER A 244 -28.61 -3.16 -0.54
CA SER A 244 -29.76 -3.33 0.36
C SER A 244 -30.84 -2.27 0.20
N MET A 245 -30.53 -1.13 -0.43
CA MET A 245 -31.47 -0.02 -0.63
C MET A 245 -32.30 -0.19 -1.91
N ASP A 246 -31.77 -0.89 -2.91
CA ASP A 246 -32.47 -1.07 -4.21
C ASP A 246 -33.64 -2.07 -4.16
N THR A 247 -33.75 -2.89 -3.10
CA THR A 247 -34.81 -3.90 -2.98
C THR A 247 -36.09 -3.40 -2.31
N THR A 248 -36.13 -2.19 -1.76
CA THR A 248 -37.27 -1.71 -0.95
C THR A 248 -38.24 -0.78 -1.67
N ASP A 249 -38.12 -0.57 -2.99
CA ASP A 249 -38.91 0.46 -3.71
C ASP A 249 -39.81 -0.07 -4.84
N TYR A 250 -40.10 -1.38 -4.89
CA TYR A 250 -41.11 -1.95 -5.81
C TYR A 250 -42.11 -2.86 -5.10
N ASP A 251 -42.89 -2.31 -4.17
CA ASP A 251 -44.20 -2.88 -3.81
C ASP A 251 -45.27 -2.28 -4.73
N HIS A 252 -45.50 -2.93 -5.87
CA HIS A 252 -46.70 -2.71 -6.68
C HIS A 252 -47.73 -3.81 -6.34
N PRO A 253 -48.93 -3.48 -5.83
CA PRO A 253 -49.93 -4.47 -5.52
C PRO A 253 -50.67 -4.87 -6.80
N LEU A 254 -50.44 -6.10 -7.28
CA LEU A 254 -51.38 -6.72 -8.20
C LEU A 254 -52.21 -7.76 -7.46
N SER A 255 -53.49 -7.43 -7.40
CA SER A 255 -54.60 -8.19 -6.85
C SER A 255 -54.77 -9.55 -7.52
N ALA A 256 -55.25 -10.47 -6.69
CA ALA A 256 -56.09 -11.64 -6.95
C ALA A 256 -56.71 -11.84 -8.35
N SER A 257 -56.89 -13.14 -8.64
CA SER A 257 -57.90 -13.79 -9.49
C SER A 257 -57.42 -14.27 -10.85
N CYS A 258 -57.19 -15.58 -10.95
CA CYS A 258 -58.16 -16.45 -11.61
C CYS A 258 -57.88 -17.93 -11.30
N ASP A 259 -58.90 -18.58 -10.75
CA ASP A 259 -59.09 -20.03 -10.81
C ASP A 259 -59.25 -20.48 -12.27
N ASN A 260 -58.64 -21.61 -12.65
CA ASN A 260 -59.35 -22.74 -13.24
C ASN A 260 -58.43 -23.96 -13.51
N ARG A 261 -58.76 -25.04 -12.80
CA ARG A 261 -59.05 -26.41 -13.27
C ARG A 261 -58.09 -27.16 -14.21
N ASP A 262 -57.66 -28.30 -13.68
CA ASP A 262 -57.67 -29.65 -14.25
C ASP A 262 -56.98 -29.91 -15.61
N THR A 263 -55.80 -30.53 -15.53
CA THR A 263 -55.52 -31.72 -16.33
C THR A 263 -54.65 -32.72 -15.53
N SER A 264 -55.14 -33.94 -15.47
CA SER A 264 -54.67 -35.08 -14.69
C SER A 264 -53.43 -35.79 -15.28
N LEU A 265 -52.45 -36.11 -14.40
CA LEU A 265 -51.69 -37.38 -14.20
C LEU A 265 -50.99 -38.09 -15.41
N PRO A 266 -49.99 -39.00 -15.21
CA PRO A 266 -49.59 -39.65 -13.96
C PRO A 266 -48.08 -39.71 -13.63
N SER A 267 -47.88 -40.11 -12.37
CA SER A 267 -46.68 -40.51 -11.63
C SER A 267 -45.80 -41.56 -12.30
N LEU A 268 -44.50 -41.52 -11.98
CA LEU A 268 -43.60 -42.68 -12.04
C LEU A 268 -42.81 -42.74 -10.75
N GLU A 269 -42.76 -43.96 -10.21
CA GLU A 269 -42.42 -44.32 -8.84
C GLU A 269 -40.91 -44.26 -8.53
N GLN A 270 -40.68 -44.38 -7.23
CA GLN A 270 -39.44 -44.30 -6.46
C GLN A 270 -38.35 -45.27 -6.91
N GLU A 271 -37.08 -44.86 -6.73
CA GLU A 271 -36.11 -45.69 -6.00
C GLU A 271 -35.16 -44.78 -5.20
N GLY A 272 -34.93 -45.14 -3.93
CA GLY A 272 -33.96 -44.48 -3.07
C GLY A 272 -32.66 -45.28 -3.01
N THR A 273 -31.54 -44.61 -2.76
CA THR A 273 -30.48 -45.13 -1.87
C THR A 273 -29.42 -44.05 -1.58
N ASP A 274 -29.18 -43.90 -0.27
CA ASP A 274 -27.90 -43.71 0.42
C ASP A 274 -26.96 -42.50 0.25
N ARG A 275 -26.66 -41.98 1.45
CA ARG A 275 -25.54 -41.12 1.83
C ARG A 275 -24.19 -41.73 1.42
N SER A 276 -23.33 -40.95 0.80
CA SER A 276 -21.91 -40.90 1.14
C SER A 276 -21.20 -39.67 0.55
N THR A 277 -20.34 -39.08 1.37
CA THR A 277 -19.39 -37.99 1.11
C THR A 277 -18.45 -38.28 -0.08
N PRO A 278 -18.06 -37.28 -0.91
CA PRO A 278 -16.95 -37.47 -1.83
C PRO A 278 -15.63 -37.07 -1.16
N THR A 279 -14.80 -38.08 -0.91
CA THR A 279 -13.36 -37.95 -0.71
C THR A 279 -12.72 -37.66 -2.07
N PHE A 280 -12.01 -36.53 -2.18
CA PHE A 280 -11.24 -36.18 -3.38
C PHE A 280 -9.90 -36.92 -3.37
N VAL A 281 -9.68 -37.78 -4.37
CA VAL A 281 -8.38 -38.43 -4.65
C VAL A 281 -7.74 -37.68 -5.84
N PRO A 282 -6.46 -37.27 -5.75
CA PRO A 282 -5.80 -36.58 -6.87
C PRO A 282 -5.37 -37.57 -7.95
N ALA A 283 -5.62 -37.20 -9.21
CA ALA A 283 -5.21 -37.95 -10.39
C ALA A 283 -3.68 -37.90 -10.60
N ALA A 284 -3.11 -39.05 -10.97
CA ALA A 284 -1.71 -39.24 -11.30
C ALA A 284 -1.30 -38.45 -12.56
N GLY A 285 -0.18 -37.73 -12.47
CA GLY A 285 0.48 -37.09 -13.61
C GLY A 285 1.43 -38.03 -14.33
N SER A 286 1.48 -37.94 -15.66
CA SER A 286 2.60 -38.45 -16.47
C SER A 286 3.69 -37.38 -16.63
N PRO A 287 4.98 -37.76 -16.75
CA PRO A 287 6.11 -36.83 -16.71
C PRO A 287 6.59 -36.47 -18.12
N MET A 288 6.83 -35.19 -18.42
CA MET A 288 7.78 -34.77 -19.47
C MET A 288 8.27 -33.34 -19.22
N CYS A 289 9.53 -33.09 -19.64
CA CYS A 289 10.25 -31.81 -19.72
C CYS A 289 10.97 -31.31 -18.44
N ALA A 290 12.07 -31.98 -18.07
CA ALA A 290 13.07 -31.46 -17.14
C ALA A 290 14.42 -31.07 -17.81
N SER A 291 14.61 -31.30 -19.12
CA SER A 291 15.90 -31.00 -19.79
C SER A 291 16.01 -29.59 -20.38
N ALA A 292 14.90 -28.95 -20.74
CA ALA A 292 14.93 -27.64 -21.43
C ALA A 292 15.18 -26.43 -20.49
N ALA A 293 15.07 -26.61 -19.17
CA ALA A 293 15.29 -25.53 -18.20
C ALA A 293 16.79 -25.35 -17.84
N SER A 294 17.61 -26.37 -18.06
CA SER A 294 19.04 -26.33 -17.71
C SER A 294 19.89 -25.59 -18.75
N GLU A 295 19.57 -25.73 -20.04
CA GLU A 295 20.34 -25.10 -21.12
C GLU A 295 20.12 -23.58 -21.17
N ARG A 296 18.91 -23.12 -20.86
CA ARG A 296 18.56 -21.69 -20.85
C ARG A 296 19.18 -20.90 -19.69
N SER A 297 19.60 -21.59 -18.63
CA SER A 297 20.26 -20.97 -17.48
C SER A 297 21.75 -20.75 -17.73
N GLN A 298 22.39 -21.60 -18.53
CA GLN A 298 23.82 -21.50 -18.87
C GLN A 298 24.11 -20.43 -19.93
N GLU A 299 23.19 -20.17 -20.85
CA GLU A 299 23.33 -19.07 -21.84
C GLU A 299 23.27 -17.68 -21.16
N LEU A 300 22.40 -17.49 -20.16
CA LEU A 300 22.24 -16.21 -19.44
C LEU A 300 23.45 -15.85 -18.56
N GLU A 301 24.17 -16.83 -18.03
CA GLU A 301 25.38 -16.58 -17.23
C GLU A 301 26.57 -16.14 -18.11
N SER A 302 26.65 -16.62 -19.35
CA SER A 302 27.70 -16.25 -20.31
C SER A 302 27.55 -14.82 -20.87
N GLU A 303 26.32 -14.32 -20.96
CA GLU A 303 26.02 -12.95 -21.42
C GLU A 303 26.31 -11.90 -20.33
N LEU A 304 26.24 -12.26 -19.05
CA LEU A 304 26.57 -11.35 -17.94
C LEU A 304 28.08 -11.14 -17.78
N GLU A 305 28.91 -12.16 -18.01
CA GLU A 305 30.37 -12.06 -17.91
C GLU A 305 30.98 -11.22 -19.05
N THR A 306 30.41 -11.28 -20.25
CA THR A 306 30.86 -10.47 -21.40
C THR A 306 30.51 -8.99 -21.24
N SER A 307 29.41 -8.67 -20.55
CA SER A 307 29.04 -7.29 -20.23
C SER A 307 29.91 -6.65 -19.13
N GLN A 308 30.38 -7.44 -18.16
CA GLN A 308 31.26 -6.92 -17.10
C GLN A 308 32.68 -6.64 -17.60
N ARG A 309 33.18 -7.43 -18.56
CA ARG A 309 34.52 -7.24 -19.17
C ARG A 309 34.62 -6.00 -20.07
N GLY A 310 33.48 -5.48 -20.55
CA GLY A 310 33.42 -4.26 -21.37
C GLY A 310 33.46 -2.95 -20.56
N GLN A 311 33.22 -2.99 -19.24
CA GLN A 311 33.18 -1.80 -18.39
C GLN A 311 34.51 -1.47 -17.71
N GLU A 312 35.51 -2.36 -17.71
CA GLU A 312 36.80 -2.15 -17.04
C GLU A 312 37.84 -1.37 -17.87
N LEU A 313 37.56 -1.00 -19.12
CA LEU A 313 38.53 -0.31 -20.00
C LEU A 313 38.36 1.22 -20.10
N ASN A 314 37.48 1.84 -19.29
CA ASN A 314 37.23 3.29 -19.34
C ASN A 314 37.43 4.01 -18.00
N THR A 315 38.59 3.81 -17.37
CA THR A 315 39.04 4.64 -16.24
C THR A 315 40.28 5.45 -16.64
N VAL A 316 40.07 6.68 -17.09
CA VAL A 316 41.13 7.67 -17.30
C VAL A 316 40.81 8.97 -16.52
N ALA A 317 41.70 9.24 -15.56
CA ALA A 317 42.11 10.52 -14.96
C ALA A 317 41.11 11.33 -14.09
N SER A 318 41.33 11.27 -12.78
CA SER A 318 40.90 12.30 -11.80
C SER A 318 41.82 13.53 -11.82
N PRO A 319 41.31 14.77 -11.67
CA PRO A 319 42.12 15.96 -11.41
C PRO A 319 42.41 16.17 -9.91
N PRO A 320 43.46 16.94 -9.54
CA PRO A 320 43.95 17.02 -8.16
C PRO A 320 43.14 17.95 -7.26
N GLU A 321 43.15 17.61 -5.97
CA GLU A 321 42.51 18.32 -4.85
C GLU A 321 43.05 19.75 -4.68
N VAL A 322 42.14 20.71 -4.47
CA VAL A 322 42.46 22.07 -4.00
C VAL A 322 42.01 22.17 -2.55
N GLU A 323 42.98 22.30 -1.64
CA GLU A 323 42.78 22.69 -0.25
C GLU A 323 42.08 24.06 -0.15
N GLN A 324 40.94 24.12 0.53
CA GLN A 324 40.39 25.38 1.04
C GLN A 324 39.96 25.24 2.51
N SER A 325 40.90 25.66 3.37
CA SER A 325 40.73 26.42 4.61
C SER A 325 39.38 26.36 5.35
N ARG A 326 39.45 25.77 6.55
CA ARG A 326 38.53 25.97 7.68
C ARG A 326 38.44 27.45 8.05
N SER A 327 37.22 27.97 8.18
CA SER A 327 36.92 29.23 8.87
C SER A 327 35.76 29.03 9.83
N ALA A 328 36.00 29.34 11.09
CA ALA A 328 35.12 29.24 12.23
C ALA A 328 34.05 30.33 12.26
N TYR A 329 32.84 30.00 12.72
CA TYR A 329 32.01 30.88 13.56
C TYR A 329 31.16 30.03 14.51
N ASP A 330 31.53 30.10 15.78
CA ASP A 330 30.69 29.85 16.95
C ASP A 330 29.81 31.10 17.18
N THR A 331 28.51 30.92 17.44
CA THR A 331 27.86 31.28 18.72
C THR A 331 26.34 31.04 18.69
N PRO A 332 25.72 30.66 19.83
CA PRO A 332 24.30 30.36 19.97
C PRO A 332 23.51 31.52 20.59
N SER A 333 22.21 31.65 20.31
CA SER A 333 21.30 32.44 21.15
C SER A 333 19.84 31.94 21.11
N GLU A 334 19.34 31.69 22.32
CA GLU A 334 18.04 32.12 22.88
C GLU A 334 16.75 31.67 22.15
N GLY A 335 15.78 30.99 22.77
CA GLY A 335 15.20 31.30 24.07
C GLY A 335 13.83 31.95 23.85
N LEU A 336 12.77 31.16 23.61
CA LEU A 336 11.40 31.66 23.52
C LEU A 336 10.47 30.87 24.45
N ILE A 337 10.33 31.43 25.65
CA ILE A 337 9.24 31.23 26.61
C ILE A 337 8.20 32.33 26.34
N LEU A 338 6.90 32.01 26.37
CA LEU A 338 5.70 32.83 26.70
C LEU A 338 4.48 32.10 26.06
N LEU A 339 3.30 31.90 26.64
CA LEU A 339 2.68 32.23 27.92
C LEU A 339 1.50 31.27 28.13
N ARG A 340 1.25 30.90 29.40
CA ARG A 340 -0.03 30.37 29.88
C ARG A 340 -1.02 31.53 30.01
N SER A 341 -2.24 31.35 29.48
CA SER A 341 -3.41 32.14 29.89
C SER A 341 -4.24 31.32 30.87
N SER A 342 -4.17 31.70 32.15
CA SER A 342 -5.11 31.31 33.20
C SER A 342 -6.16 32.41 33.30
N LYS A 343 -7.44 32.06 33.11
CA LYS A 343 -8.57 32.97 33.37
C LYS A 343 -8.91 32.94 34.86
N HIS A 344 -9.25 34.12 35.36
CA HIS A 344 -9.65 34.50 36.71
C HIS A 344 -10.82 33.69 37.28
N THR A 345 -10.75 33.50 38.61
CA THR A 345 -11.84 33.28 39.55
C THR A 345 -11.85 34.42 40.56
N GLU A 346 -12.89 35.26 40.53
CA GLU A 346 -13.47 36.12 41.58
C GLU A 346 -14.94 36.29 41.10
N GLU A 347 -16.03 36.13 41.85
CA GLU A 347 -16.34 36.13 43.30
C GLU A 347 -17.34 35.02 43.64
#